data_AF-A0A316WQS6-F1
#
_entry.id   AF-A0A316WQS6-F1
#
_cell.length_a   1.000
_cell.length_b   1.000
_cell.length_c   1.000
_cell.angle_alpha   90.00
_cell.angle_beta   90.00
_cell.angle_gamma   90.00
#
_symmetry.space_group_name_H-M   'P 1'
#
loop_
_entity.id
_entity.type
_entity.pdbx_description
1 polymer ?
#
loop_
_entity_poly.entity_id
_entity_poly.type
_entity_poly.pdbx_seq_one_letter_code
_entity_poly.pdbx_strand_id
1 'polypeptide(L)'
;MELKQLNKLLILLALAISIKVFSQMRMADIENKEFSINLKTEKGNIIKIFEDKNYDVYYILDRKRFDFDKKLRSIDPVNLIFFSKKYNKGILTLFKQSIEQKKKSVYNIRLYTGAHDNYMFIPSMIIVGKDLNYEYLMKYSYVPLPPPSNNVFTSIIKIQDCKNYCNVLDVDVKGNIIFESIDDILNNVSKVNKNSNVKACDPIIIAMDFKEFFPEKIIK
;
A
#
# COMPACT_ATOMS: atom_id res chain seq x y z
N MET A 1 -39.01 37.91 3.53
CA MET A 1 -39.10 36.44 3.39
C MET A 1 -37.74 35.82 3.03
N GLU A 2 -36.63 36.32 3.62
CA GLU A 2 -35.28 36.06 3.08
C GLU A 2 -34.33 35.36 4.07
N LEU A 3 -34.52 35.56 5.39
CA LEU A 3 -33.68 34.91 6.40
C LEU A 3 -33.79 33.37 6.42
N LYS A 4 -34.99 32.83 6.11
CA LYS A 4 -35.23 31.38 6.08
C LYS A 4 -34.59 30.68 4.87
N GLN A 5 -34.37 31.39 3.75
CA GLN A 5 -33.68 30.85 2.58
C GLN A 5 -32.16 30.83 2.79
N LEU A 6 -31.61 31.86 3.43
CA LEU A 6 -30.18 31.95 3.72
C LEU A 6 -29.71 30.82 4.65
N ASN A 7 -30.49 30.50 5.69
CA ASN A 7 -30.21 29.37 6.58
C ASN A 7 -30.32 28.01 5.87
N LYS A 8 -31.26 27.84 4.93
CA LYS A 8 -31.32 26.62 4.12
C LYS A 8 -30.09 26.45 3.24
N LEU A 9 -29.55 27.54 2.69
CA LEU A 9 -28.34 27.52 1.86
C LEU A 9 -27.09 27.17 2.68
N LEU A 10 -26.96 27.75 3.89
CA LEU A 10 -25.88 27.42 4.82
C LEU A 10 -25.94 25.96 5.31
N ILE A 11 -27.14 25.45 5.57
CA ILE A 11 -27.35 24.04 5.92
C ILE A 11 -27.03 23.13 4.72
N LEU A 12 -27.39 23.52 3.49
CA LEU A 12 -27.02 22.80 2.26
C LEU A 12 -25.52 22.83 1.96
N LEU A 13 -24.83 23.95 2.24
CA LEU A 13 -23.37 24.06 2.11
C LEU A 13 -22.65 23.24 3.20
N ALA A 14 -23.12 23.29 4.45
CA ALA A 14 -22.63 22.42 5.51
C ALA A 14 -22.91 20.93 5.23
N LEU A 15 -24.06 20.62 4.61
CA LEU A 15 -24.38 19.27 4.13
C LEU A 15 -23.55 18.88 2.91
N ALA A 16 -23.21 19.80 2.00
CA ALA A 16 -22.30 19.53 0.88
C ALA A 16 -20.86 19.29 1.35
N ILE A 17 -20.45 19.92 2.46
CA ILE A 17 -19.17 19.66 3.12
C ILE A 17 -19.25 18.35 3.97
N SER A 18 -20.44 17.93 4.41
CA SER A 18 -20.65 16.67 5.16
C SER A 18 -21.10 15.47 4.31
N ILE A 19 -21.39 15.66 3.01
CA ILE A 19 -21.45 14.58 2.04
C ILE A 19 -20.00 14.14 1.86
N LYS A 20 -19.61 13.15 2.67
CA LYS A 20 -18.62 12.12 2.35
C LYS A 20 -17.83 12.48 1.08
N VAL A 21 -16.74 13.24 1.24
CA VAL A 21 -15.56 12.89 0.46
C VAL A 21 -15.34 11.44 0.86
N PHE A 22 -15.77 10.51 0.02
CA PHE A 22 -15.30 9.14 0.05
C PHE A 22 -13.82 9.27 -0.24
N SER A 23 -13.05 9.59 0.81
CA SER A 23 -11.61 9.65 0.79
C SER A 23 -11.17 8.22 0.53
N GLN A 24 -11.11 7.87 -0.76
CA GLN A 24 -10.47 6.66 -1.20
C GLN A 24 -9.02 6.75 -0.79
N MET A 25 -8.58 5.83 0.05
CA MET A 25 -7.20 5.79 0.49
C MET A 25 -6.29 5.49 -0.69
N ARG A 26 -5.16 6.20 -0.76
CA ARG A 26 -4.05 5.98 -1.69
C ARG A 26 -2.81 5.63 -0.88
N MET A 27 -1.84 4.98 -1.49
CA MET A 27 -0.57 4.74 -0.79
C MET A 27 0.19 6.04 -0.53
N ALA A 28 0.07 7.04 -1.40
CA ALA A 28 0.67 8.35 -1.21
C ALA A 28 0.20 9.08 0.07
N ASP A 29 -0.96 8.73 0.63
CA ASP A 29 -1.55 9.41 1.80
C ASP A 29 -0.77 9.20 3.11
N ILE A 30 0.17 8.26 3.13
CA ILE A 30 1.08 8.03 4.26
C ILE A 30 2.39 8.83 4.17
N GLU A 31 2.59 9.62 3.11
CA GLU A 31 3.77 10.48 2.95
C GLU A 31 3.94 11.39 4.18
N ASN A 32 5.13 11.38 4.76
CA ASN A 32 5.47 12.13 5.97
C ASN A 32 4.63 11.82 7.21
N LYS A 33 3.92 10.68 7.25
CA LYS A 33 3.28 10.24 8.50
C LYS A 33 4.34 9.90 9.54
N GLU A 34 4.10 10.38 10.76
CA GLU A 34 4.96 10.17 11.91
C GLU A 34 4.21 9.45 13.03
N PHE A 35 4.90 8.53 13.71
CA PHE A 35 4.39 7.84 14.89
C PHE A 35 5.55 7.36 15.75
N SER A 36 5.26 6.90 16.97
CA SER A 36 6.28 6.38 17.88
C SER A 36 6.04 4.91 18.20
N ILE A 37 7.13 4.15 18.29
CA ILE A 37 7.12 2.74 18.70
C ILE A 37 7.90 2.61 20.00
N ASN A 38 7.36 1.85 20.96
CA ASN A 38 8.09 1.42 22.14
C ASN A 38 8.35 -0.09 22.10
N LEU A 39 9.61 -0.49 21.85
CA LEU A 39 10.00 -1.88 21.69
C LEU A 39 9.86 -2.73 22.96
N LYS A 40 9.69 -2.11 24.14
CA LYS A 40 9.40 -2.86 25.38
C LYS A 40 7.95 -3.27 25.49
N THR A 41 7.03 -2.42 25.02
CA THR A 41 5.59 -2.66 25.13
C THR A 41 5.04 -3.34 23.88
N GLU A 42 5.62 -3.07 22.71
CA GLU A 42 5.22 -3.72 21.47
C GLU A 42 5.78 -5.13 21.34
N LYS A 43 4.92 -6.11 21.64
CA LYS A 43 5.23 -7.54 21.56
C LYS A 43 5.01 -8.11 20.16
N GLY A 44 4.05 -7.58 19.41
CA GLY A 44 3.73 -8.02 18.04
C GLY A 44 4.71 -7.49 16.99
N ASN A 45 4.65 -8.06 15.78
CA ASN A 45 5.40 -7.57 14.63
C ASN A 45 4.55 -6.69 13.71
N ILE A 46 3.27 -6.48 14.05
CA ILE A 46 2.32 -5.75 13.23
C ILE A 46 1.71 -4.66 14.09
N ILE A 47 1.97 -3.42 13.71
CA ILE A 47 1.49 -2.24 14.43
C ILE A 47 0.49 -1.54 13.54
N LYS A 48 -0.73 -1.30 14.02
CA LYS A 48 -1.69 -0.50 13.28
C LYS A 48 -1.33 0.99 13.43
N ILE A 49 -1.02 1.66 12.33
CA ILE A 49 -0.57 3.06 12.31
C ILE A 49 -1.62 4.03 11.76
N PHE A 50 -2.67 3.49 11.13
CA PHE A 50 -3.83 4.24 10.67
C PHE A 50 -5.07 3.35 10.76
N GLU A 51 -6.20 3.94 11.15
CA GLU A 51 -7.50 3.29 11.16
C GLU A 51 -8.60 4.31 10.86
N ASP A 52 -9.47 3.96 9.93
CA ASP A 52 -10.77 4.61 9.80
C ASP A 52 -11.88 3.56 9.57
N LYS A 53 -13.07 4.01 9.19
CA LYS A 53 -14.22 3.13 8.94
C LYS A 53 -14.03 2.16 7.75
N ASN A 54 -13.15 2.49 6.81
CA ASN A 54 -12.99 1.80 5.52
C ASN A 54 -11.63 1.09 5.39
N TYR A 55 -10.59 1.61 6.05
CA TYR A 55 -9.21 1.17 5.87
C TYR A 55 -8.47 1.00 7.19
N ASP A 56 -7.49 0.11 7.18
CA ASP A 56 -6.43 0.03 8.19
C ASP A 56 -5.07 0.08 7.47
N VAL A 57 -4.08 0.74 8.06
CA VAL A 57 -2.68 0.60 7.63
C VAL A 57 -1.87 -0.04 8.72
N TYR A 58 -1.16 -1.11 8.36
CA TYR A 58 -0.27 -1.82 9.26
C TYR A 58 1.19 -1.59 8.88
N TYR A 59 2.00 -1.33 9.89
CA TYR A 59 3.44 -1.28 9.85
C TYR A 59 4.01 -2.63 10.30
N ILE A 60 4.86 -3.25 9.47
CA ILE A 60 5.54 -4.50 9.82
C ILE A 60 6.88 -4.18 10.51
N LEU A 61 6.93 -4.43 11.81
CA LEU A 61 8.08 -4.20 12.66
C LEU A 61 9.16 -5.28 12.47
N ASP A 62 10.23 -4.91 11.78
CA ASP A 62 11.50 -5.65 11.81
C ASP A 62 12.42 -5.06 12.90
N ARG A 63 12.51 -5.77 14.03
CA ARG A 63 13.32 -5.34 15.19
C ARG A 63 14.81 -5.22 14.87
N LYS A 64 15.32 -5.93 13.86
CA LYS A 64 16.73 -5.84 13.46
C LYS A 64 17.08 -4.44 12.94
N ARG A 65 16.11 -3.72 12.37
CA ARG A 65 16.26 -2.33 11.91
C ARG A 65 16.44 -1.31 13.03
N PHE A 66 16.26 -1.71 14.29
CA PHE A 66 16.40 -0.84 15.46
C PHE A 66 17.74 -1.01 16.16
N ASP A 67 18.62 -1.87 15.61
CA ASP A 67 20.00 -2.05 16.03
C ASP A 67 20.93 -1.19 15.17
N PHE A 68 20.97 0.10 15.48
CA PHE A 68 21.83 1.09 14.84
C PHE A 68 22.48 2.00 15.89
N ASP A 69 23.53 2.74 15.51
CA ASP A 69 24.12 3.74 16.40
C ASP A 69 23.07 4.80 16.74
N LYS A 70 22.65 4.81 18.00
CA LYS A 70 21.55 5.61 18.54
C LYS A 70 21.77 7.12 18.41
N LYS A 71 23.01 7.57 18.15
CA LYS A 71 23.34 8.97 17.86
C LYS A 71 22.98 9.38 16.43
N LEU A 72 22.71 8.41 15.56
CA LEU A 72 22.40 8.61 14.16
C LEU A 72 20.93 8.30 13.87
N ARG A 73 20.43 8.87 12.80
CA ARG A 73 19.12 8.53 12.23
C ARG A 73 19.30 7.37 11.27
N SER A 74 18.55 6.28 11.42
CA SER A 74 18.52 5.21 10.41
C SER A 74 17.55 5.58 9.29
N ILE A 75 17.90 5.21 8.06
CA ILE A 75 17.03 5.34 6.89
C ILE A 75 17.01 3.97 6.22
N ASP A 76 15.84 3.33 6.25
CA ASP A 76 15.69 1.93 5.86
C ASP A 76 14.40 1.73 5.06
N PRO A 77 14.30 0.63 4.28
CA PRO A 77 13.03 0.19 3.76
C PRO A 77 12.13 -0.39 4.87
N VAL A 78 10.82 -0.36 4.67
CA VAL A 78 9.83 -0.96 5.56
C VAL A 78 8.61 -1.48 4.81
N ASN A 79 8.08 -2.59 5.29
CA ASN A 79 6.87 -3.19 4.76
C ASN A 79 5.63 -2.58 5.41
N LEU A 80 4.68 -2.15 4.57
CA LEU A 80 3.39 -1.62 4.97
C LEU A 80 2.26 -2.40 4.30
N ILE A 81 1.15 -2.57 5.00
CA ILE A 81 -0.07 -3.19 4.47
C ILE A 81 -1.18 -2.15 4.45
N PHE A 82 -1.70 -1.84 3.27
CA PHE A 82 -2.88 -0.99 3.07
C PHE A 82 -4.10 -1.89 2.94
N PHE A 83 -4.88 -2.01 4.02
CA PHE A 83 -5.97 -2.97 4.12
C PHE A 83 -7.32 -2.30 3.88
N SER A 84 -8.08 -2.82 2.90
CA SER A 84 -9.47 -2.40 2.64
C SER A 84 -10.45 -3.31 3.35
N LYS A 85 -11.24 -2.74 4.28
CA LYS A 85 -12.32 -3.43 5.00
C LYS A 85 -13.45 -3.86 4.04
N LYS A 86 -13.64 -3.13 2.94
CA LYS A 86 -14.62 -3.45 1.89
C LYS A 86 -14.29 -4.77 1.20
N TYR A 87 -13.03 -4.99 0.83
CA TYR A 87 -12.60 -6.18 0.10
C TYR A 87 -12.08 -7.30 1.02
N ASN A 88 -11.87 -7.03 2.31
CA ASN A 88 -11.17 -7.92 3.24
C ASN A 88 -9.80 -8.36 2.70
N LYS A 89 -9.10 -7.43 2.05
CA LYS A 89 -7.80 -7.64 1.43
C LYS A 89 -6.90 -6.44 1.66
N GLY A 90 -5.60 -6.68 1.70
CA GLY A 90 -4.60 -5.62 1.78
C GLY A 90 -3.58 -5.70 0.67
N ILE A 91 -2.93 -4.57 0.39
CA ILE A 91 -1.76 -4.49 -0.48
C ILE A 91 -0.53 -4.32 0.42
N LEU A 92 0.34 -5.33 0.42
CA LEU A 92 1.64 -5.33 1.04
C LEU A 92 2.68 -4.78 0.07
N THR A 93 3.44 -3.79 0.50
CA THR A 93 4.51 -3.19 -0.29
C THR A 93 5.58 -2.53 0.56
N LEU A 94 6.68 -2.14 -0.08
CA LEU A 94 7.84 -1.55 0.57
C LEU A 94 7.88 -0.04 0.37
N PHE A 95 8.07 0.68 1.46
CA PHE A 95 8.31 2.12 1.49
C PHE A 95 9.59 2.46 2.22
N LYS A 96 10.01 3.71 2.16
CA LYS A 96 11.16 4.19 2.92
C LYS A 96 10.69 4.70 4.27
N GLN A 97 11.50 4.52 5.29
CA GLN A 97 11.29 5.10 6.60
C GLN A 97 12.55 5.75 7.12
N SER A 98 12.38 6.61 8.12
CA SER A 98 13.46 6.98 9.01
C SER A 98 13.13 6.64 10.45
N ILE A 99 14.15 6.21 11.18
CA ILE A 99 14.05 5.82 12.59
C ILE A 99 14.98 6.70 13.41
N GLU A 100 14.44 7.34 14.44
CA GLU A 100 15.19 8.16 15.39
C GLU A 100 14.90 7.68 16.82
N GLN A 101 15.94 7.43 17.61
CA GLN A 101 15.75 7.07 19.01
C GLN A 101 15.45 8.32 19.85
N LYS A 102 14.26 8.36 20.45
CA LYS A 102 13.86 9.45 21.36
C LYS A 102 14.31 9.20 22.80
N LYS A 103 14.13 7.97 23.29
CA LYS A 103 14.51 7.51 24.63
C LYS A 103 14.86 6.03 24.57
N LYS A 104 15.38 5.46 25.67
CA LYS A 104 15.62 4.01 25.77
C LYS A 104 14.37 3.23 25.36
N SER A 105 14.50 2.46 24.28
CA SER A 105 13.44 1.62 23.69
C SER A 105 12.27 2.36 23.02
N VAL A 106 12.29 3.69 22.94
CA VAL A 106 11.25 4.51 22.28
C VAL A 106 11.83 5.18 21.04
N TYR A 107 11.20 4.96 19.89
CA TYR A 107 11.67 5.40 18.59
C TYR A 107 10.58 6.15 17.86
N ASN A 108 10.96 7.26 17.23
CA ASN A 108 10.10 7.96 16.29
C ASN A 108 10.36 7.41 14.90
N ILE A 109 9.27 7.15 14.18
CA ILE A 109 9.26 6.68 12.81
C ILE A 109 8.63 7.75 11.94
N ARG A 110 9.23 8.00 10.78
CA ARG A 110 8.63 8.81 9.71
C ARG A 110 8.64 8.03 8.41
N LEU A 111 7.51 8.00 7.72
CA LEU A 111 7.33 7.27 6.48
C LEU A 111 7.52 8.17 5.25
N TYR A 112 8.06 7.58 4.20
CA TYR A 112 8.38 8.23 2.93
C TYR A 112 7.96 7.33 1.77
N THR A 113 7.06 7.86 0.96
CA THR A 113 6.62 7.29 -0.32
C THR A 113 7.29 7.96 -1.51
N GLY A 114 7.96 9.10 -1.34
CA GLY A 114 8.49 9.82 -2.51
C GLY A 114 7.39 10.32 -3.44
N ALA A 115 6.15 10.44 -2.94
CA ALA A 115 5.02 10.93 -3.72
C ALA A 115 5.27 12.33 -4.30
N HIS A 116 6.09 13.16 -3.64
CA HIS A 116 6.47 14.48 -4.17
C HIS A 116 7.20 14.41 -5.51
N ASP A 117 7.90 13.30 -5.80
CA ASP A 117 8.66 13.14 -7.04
C ASP A 117 7.82 12.61 -8.21
N ASN A 118 6.56 12.19 -7.99
CA ASN A 118 5.65 11.55 -8.97
C ASN A 118 6.18 10.28 -9.67
N TYR A 119 7.47 9.95 -9.55
CA TYR A 119 8.16 8.87 -10.26
C TYR A 119 8.58 7.71 -9.35
N MET A 120 7.94 7.54 -8.18
CA MET A 120 8.28 6.41 -7.32
C MET A 120 7.98 5.09 -8.02
N PHE A 121 8.98 4.22 -8.15
CA PHE A 121 8.82 2.90 -8.72
C PHE A 121 8.73 1.85 -7.62
N ILE A 122 7.55 1.25 -7.48
CA ILE A 122 7.32 0.10 -6.60
C ILE A 122 7.18 -1.13 -7.50
N PRO A 123 8.25 -1.91 -7.74
CA PRO A 123 8.22 -2.98 -8.73
C PRO A 123 7.25 -4.11 -8.35
N SER A 124 7.27 -4.47 -7.07
CA SER A 124 6.68 -5.71 -6.57
C SER A 124 5.77 -5.41 -5.39
N MET A 125 4.61 -6.07 -5.35
CA MET A 125 3.58 -5.97 -4.33
C MET A 125 2.93 -7.34 -4.11
N ILE A 126 2.34 -7.53 -2.93
CA ILE A 126 1.60 -8.75 -2.60
C ILE A 126 0.20 -8.37 -2.13
N ILE A 127 -0.81 -9.06 -2.63
CA ILE A 127 -2.17 -8.96 -2.11
C ILE A 127 -2.35 -9.99 -1.01
N VAL A 128 -2.72 -9.52 0.18
CA VAL A 128 -2.92 -10.34 1.36
C VAL A 128 -4.39 -10.46 1.73
N GLY A 129 -4.78 -11.60 2.29
CA GLY A 129 -6.12 -11.85 2.82
C GLY A 129 -6.34 -11.26 4.22
N LYS A 130 -7.54 -11.49 4.79
CA LYS A 130 -7.92 -11.06 6.17
C LYS A 130 -7.02 -11.65 7.26
N ASP A 131 -6.50 -12.84 7.03
CA ASP A 131 -5.52 -13.52 7.88
C ASP A 131 -4.08 -13.04 7.66
N LEU A 132 -3.87 -12.15 6.69
CA LEU A 132 -2.58 -11.66 6.19
C LEU A 132 -1.76 -12.72 5.43
N ASN A 133 -2.40 -13.79 4.96
CA ASN A 133 -1.78 -14.76 4.06
C ASN A 133 -1.68 -14.20 2.63
N TYR A 134 -0.65 -14.61 1.91
CA TYR A 134 -0.42 -14.19 0.53
C TYR A 134 -1.40 -14.88 -0.41
N GLU A 135 -2.19 -14.10 -1.13
CA GLU A 135 -3.16 -14.62 -2.08
C GLU A 135 -2.74 -14.36 -3.53
N TYR A 136 -2.23 -13.17 -3.84
CA TYR A 136 -1.80 -12.83 -5.20
C TYR A 136 -0.49 -12.05 -5.18
N LEU A 137 0.25 -12.23 -6.25
CA LEU A 137 1.43 -11.48 -6.62
C LEU A 137 0.98 -10.33 -7.52
N MET A 138 1.59 -9.16 -7.35
CA MET A 138 1.32 -8.01 -8.18
C MET A 138 2.64 -7.35 -8.58
N LYS A 139 2.85 -7.18 -9.88
CA LYS A 139 4.02 -6.49 -10.44
C LYS A 139 3.59 -5.23 -11.16
N TYR A 140 4.18 -4.10 -10.79
CA TYR A 140 3.97 -2.83 -11.46
C TYR A 140 5.09 -2.57 -12.47
N SER A 141 4.76 -2.01 -13.62
CA SER A 141 5.72 -1.76 -14.69
C SER A 141 5.32 -0.52 -15.51
N TYR A 142 6.33 0.23 -15.96
CA TYR A 142 6.16 1.22 -17.02
C TYR A 142 6.37 0.52 -18.37
N VAL A 143 5.40 0.63 -19.27
CA VAL A 143 5.45 0.03 -20.61
C VAL A 143 5.20 1.08 -21.69
N PRO A 144 5.91 1.05 -22.83
CA PRO A 144 5.65 1.98 -23.93
C PRO A 144 4.29 1.69 -24.55
N LEU A 145 3.53 2.74 -24.92
CA LEU A 145 2.27 2.56 -25.65
C LEU A 145 2.52 2.02 -27.06
N PRO A 146 1.73 1.04 -27.55
CA PRO A 146 1.79 0.60 -28.94
C PRO A 146 1.02 1.57 -29.88
N PRO A 147 1.56 1.92 -31.07
CA PRO A 147 2.90 1.61 -31.55
C PRO A 147 3.97 2.37 -30.75
N PRO A 148 5.13 1.74 -30.44
CA PRO A 148 6.15 2.34 -29.58
C PRO A 148 6.67 3.64 -30.20
N SER A 149 6.14 4.76 -29.71
CA SER A 149 6.66 6.09 -29.99
C SER A 149 7.65 6.46 -28.89
N ASN A 150 8.75 7.10 -29.28
CA ASN A 150 9.76 7.52 -28.33
C ASN A 150 9.12 8.55 -27.39
N ASN A 151 8.95 8.16 -26.11
CA ASN A 151 8.57 8.98 -24.95
C ASN A 151 7.11 8.93 -24.48
N VAL A 152 6.26 8.00 -24.96
CA VAL A 152 4.93 7.80 -24.36
C VAL A 152 4.85 6.45 -23.64
N PHE A 153 4.85 6.50 -22.31
CA PHE A 153 4.76 5.34 -21.44
C PHE A 153 3.39 5.30 -20.74
N THR A 154 2.83 4.11 -20.60
CA THR A 154 1.72 3.81 -19.68
C THR A 154 2.23 3.00 -18.50
N SER A 155 1.43 2.98 -17.44
CA SER A 155 1.68 2.23 -16.24
C SER A 155 0.74 1.02 -16.22
N ILE A 156 1.29 -0.17 -15.97
CA ILE A 156 0.48 -1.40 -15.89
C ILE A 156 0.75 -2.13 -14.57
N ILE A 157 -0.27 -2.83 -14.08
CA ILE A 157 -0.10 -3.87 -13.07
C ILE A 157 -0.40 -5.23 -13.69
N LYS A 158 0.46 -6.19 -13.40
CA LYS A 158 0.23 -7.61 -13.63
C LYS A 158 -0.17 -8.26 -12.33
N ILE A 159 -1.25 -9.01 -12.30
CA ILE A 159 -1.70 -9.76 -11.11
C ILE A 159 -1.71 -11.25 -11.43
N GLN A 160 -1.12 -12.06 -10.55
CA GLN A 160 -1.04 -13.51 -10.66
C GLN A 160 -1.38 -14.16 -9.32
N ASP A 161 -2.04 -15.32 -9.31
CA ASP A 161 -2.23 -16.12 -8.09
C ASP A 161 -0.88 -16.57 -7.49
N CYS A 162 -0.80 -16.70 -6.17
CA CYS A 162 0.44 -17.05 -5.46
C CYS A 162 0.98 -18.47 -5.76
N LYS A 163 0.21 -19.32 -6.43
CA LYS A 163 0.62 -20.64 -6.95
C LYS A 163 1.19 -20.59 -8.37
N ASN A 164 1.32 -19.40 -8.96
CA ASN A 164 1.92 -19.15 -10.29
C ASN A 164 1.19 -19.82 -11.47
N TYR A 165 -0.14 -19.86 -11.44
CA TYR A 165 -0.93 -20.28 -12.59
C TYR A 165 -0.92 -19.22 -13.73
N CYS A 166 -1.11 -19.66 -14.98
CA CYS A 166 -1.10 -18.83 -16.21
C CYS A 166 -2.15 -17.69 -16.29
N ASN A 167 -2.94 -17.46 -15.24
CA ASN A 167 -4.00 -16.45 -15.28
C ASN A 167 -3.46 -15.08 -14.85
N VAL A 168 -2.61 -14.51 -15.69
CA VAL A 168 -2.11 -13.14 -15.49
C VAL A 168 -3.16 -12.15 -15.97
N LEU A 169 -3.54 -11.22 -15.10
CA LEU A 169 -4.38 -10.09 -15.45
C LEU A 169 -3.48 -8.86 -15.63
N ASP A 170 -3.51 -8.26 -16.82
CA ASP A 170 -2.91 -6.96 -17.08
C ASP A 170 -3.97 -5.87 -16.88
N VAL A 171 -3.64 -4.83 -16.11
CA VAL A 171 -4.53 -3.70 -15.85
C VAL A 171 -3.80 -2.39 -16.09
N ASP A 172 -4.39 -1.53 -16.90
CA ASP A 172 -3.91 -0.17 -17.11
C ASP A 172 -4.12 0.68 -15.85
N VAL A 173 -3.07 1.43 -15.50
CA VAL A 173 -3.04 2.36 -14.40
C VAL A 173 -3.02 3.78 -14.98
N LYS A 174 -3.82 4.69 -14.44
CA LYS A 174 -3.98 6.05 -15.02
C LYS A 174 -2.71 6.89 -14.84
N GLY A 175 -1.88 6.55 -13.85
CA GLY A 175 -0.60 7.19 -13.57
C GLY A 175 0.28 6.30 -12.70
N ASN A 176 0.95 6.89 -11.71
CA ASN A 176 1.71 6.13 -10.74
C ASN A 176 0.77 5.40 -9.77
N ILE A 177 1.02 4.10 -9.58
CA ILE A 177 0.17 3.23 -8.76
C ILE A 177 -0.01 3.74 -7.31
N ILE A 178 0.96 4.46 -6.75
CA ILE A 178 0.84 4.96 -5.37
C ILE A 178 -0.28 6.00 -5.20
N PHE A 179 -0.72 6.64 -6.30
CA PHE A 179 -1.82 7.60 -6.31
C PHE A 179 -3.15 6.99 -6.70
N GLU A 180 -3.17 5.74 -7.13
CA GLU A 180 -4.43 5.03 -7.35
C GLU A 180 -5.10 4.73 -6.02
N SER A 181 -6.42 4.68 -6.07
CA SER A 181 -7.23 4.22 -4.95
C SER A 181 -6.93 2.75 -4.66
N ILE A 182 -6.69 2.42 -3.39
CA ILE A 182 -6.50 1.04 -2.92
C ILE A 182 -7.68 0.16 -3.35
N ASP A 183 -8.90 0.69 -3.27
CA ASP A 183 -10.09 -0.04 -3.69
C ASP A 183 -10.14 -0.29 -5.20
N ASP A 184 -9.64 0.64 -6.02
CA ASP A 184 -9.63 0.48 -7.48
C ASP A 184 -8.62 -0.60 -7.89
N ILE A 185 -7.45 -0.63 -7.24
CA ILE A 185 -6.47 -1.71 -7.42
C ILE A 185 -7.10 -3.06 -7.01
N LEU A 186 -7.67 -3.14 -5.80
CA LEU A 186 -8.23 -4.38 -5.26
C LEU A 186 -9.47 -4.88 -6.04
N ASN A 187 -10.22 -3.99 -6.67
CA ASN A 187 -11.36 -4.37 -7.51
C ASN A 187 -10.95 -5.28 -8.68
N ASN A 188 -9.73 -5.12 -9.20
CA ASN A 188 -9.22 -5.94 -10.29
C ASN A 188 -8.89 -7.38 -9.87
N VAL A 189 -8.63 -7.62 -8.59
CA VAL A 189 -8.33 -8.96 -8.06
C VAL A 189 -9.48 -9.93 -8.29
N SER A 190 -10.72 -9.44 -8.23
CA SER A 190 -11.92 -10.25 -8.49
C SER A 190 -11.99 -10.83 -9.92
N LYS A 191 -11.24 -10.24 -10.85
CA LYS A 191 -11.20 -10.63 -12.27
C LYS A 191 -10.15 -11.71 -12.55
N VAL A 192 -9.28 -12.02 -11.58
CA VAL A 192 -8.30 -13.10 -11.72
C VAL A 192 -9.03 -14.44 -11.71
N ASN A 193 -8.88 -15.20 -12.79
CA ASN A 193 -9.52 -16.50 -12.93
C ASN A 193 -8.91 -17.52 -11.94
N LYS A 194 -9.77 -18.17 -11.14
CA LYS A 194 -9.37 -19.13 -10.09
C LYS A 194 -9.47 -20.59 -10.52
N ASN A 195 -9.78 -20.88 -11.78
CA ASN A 195 -10.01 -22.24 -12.24
C ASN A 195 -8.75 -23.12 -12.06
N SER A 196 -8.94 -24.28 -11.42
CA SER A 196 -7.88 -25.25 -11.09
C SER A 196 -7.25 -25.95 -12.30
N ASN A 197 -7.83 -25.80 -13.50
CA ASN A 197 -7.38 -26.45 -14.72
C ASN A 197 -6.32 -25.62 -15.49
N VAL A 198 -5.77 -24.58 -14.85
CA VAL A 198 -4.82 -23.67 -15.49
C VAL A 198 -3.40 -24.19 -15.29
N LYS A 199 -2.62 -24.20 -16.36
CA LYS A 199 -1.21 -24.63 -16.35
C LYS A 199 -0.38 -23.70 -15.45
N ALA A 200 0.67 -24.23 -14.83
CA ALA A 200 1.68 -23.40 -14.16
C ALA A 200 2.52 -22.63 -15.19
N CYS A 201 2.97 -21.42 -14.85
CA CYS A 201 3.87 -20.60 -15.65
C CYS A 201 4.92 -19.89 -14.79
N ASP A 202 5.77 -19.13 -15.46
CA ASP A 202 6.76 -18.31 -14.81
C ASP A 202 6.10 -17.28 -13.87
N PRO A 203 6.63 -17.12 -12.66
CA PRO A 203 6.09 -16.18 -11.71
C PRO A 203 6.39 -14.74 -12.15
N ILE A 204 5.44 -13.83 -12.00
CA ILE A 204 5.65 -12.42 -12.32
C ILE A 204 6.67 -11.76 -11.35
N ILE A 205 6.75 -12.26 -10.12
CA ILE A 205 7.69 -11.87 -9.08
C ILE A 205 8.68 -13.03 -8.88
N ILE A 206 9.99 -12.78 -8.96
CA ILE A 206 11.00 -13.83 -8.84
C ILE A 206 11.37 -14.08 -7.36
N ALA A 207 12.01 -15.21 -7.07
CA ALA A 207 12.40 -15.57 -5.70
C ALA A 207 13.30 -14.51 -5.01
N MET A 208 14.06 -13.74 -5.79
CA MET A 208 14.87 -12.63 -5.29
C MET A 208 13.99 -11.53 -4.69
N ASP A 209 12.90 -11.16 -5.37
CA ASP A 209 11.97 -10.15 -4.87
C ASP A 209 11.36 -10.56 -3.52
N PHE A 210 11.04 -11.84 -3.34
CA PHE A 210 10.56 -12.36 -2.05
C PHE A 210 11.59 -12.22 -0.94
N LYS A 211 12.85 -12.56 -1.21
CA LYS A 211 13.92 -12.49 -0.21
C LYS A 211 14.28 -11.05 0.17
N GLU A 212 14.20 -10.13 -0.77
CA GLU A 212 14.66 -8.75 -0.59
C GLU A 212 13.56 -7.82 -0.07
N PHE A 213 12.31 -8.03 -0.50
CA PHE A 213 11.24 -7.06 -0.26
C PHE A 213 10.17 -7.54 0.72
N PHE A 214 9.96 -8.85 0.87
CA PHE A 214 8.81 -9.36 1.62
C PHE A 214 9.21 -10.30 2.77
N PRO A 215 8.50 -10.27 3.91
CA PRO A 215 8.75 -11.24 4.97
C PRO A 215 8.34 -12.66 4.49
N GLU A 216 9.05 -13.69 4.93
CA GLU A 216 8.65 -15.10 4.65
C GLU A 216 7.30 -15.44 5.28
N LYS A 217 7.00 -14.85 6.45
CA LYS A 217 5.72 -14.98 7.14
C LYS A 217 5.37 -13.70 7.90
N ILE A 218 4.13 -13.24 7.75
CA ILE A 218 3.56 -12.18 8.56
C ILE A 218 3.03 -12.81 9.86
N ILE A 219 3.80 -12.70 10.94
CA ILE A 219 3.41 -13.22 12.26
C ILE A 219 2.66 -12.11 13.01
N LYS A 220 1.39 -12.38 13.34
CA LYS A 220 0.54 -11.50 14.16
C LYS A 220 1.05 -11.45 15.60
#